data_AF-A0A951IBG7-F1
#
_entry.id   AF-A0A951IBG7-F1
#
_cell.length_a   1.000
_cell.length_b   1.000
_cell.length_c   1.000
_cell.angle_alpha   90.00
_cell.angle_beta   90.00
_cell.angle_gamma   90.00
#
_symmetry.space_group_name_H-M   'P 1'
#
loop_
_entity.id
_entity.type
_entity.pdbx_description
1 polymer ?
#
loop_
_entity_poly.entity_id
_entity_poly.type
_entity_poly.pdbx_seq_one_letter_code
_entity_poly.pdbx_strand_id
1 'polypeptide(L)'
;MMWELAERYAGHVGYQSGTKAAGLNLDPPVIDCSGWVALLLTVGMNAANQRANRTLFNSEDVEAIQTWSDRMIEELERRFGKILGGDQITLESLPSYATLGLRQGGGDWAKNHPRPRGITHVVQIVRRPQDGARFVSESQGWAEPCGVRLVPLTEWIEVTREFIKPGEAWAVNAFAKLEGRPTSN
;
A
#
# COMPACT_ATOMS: atom_id res chain seq x y z
N MET A 1 -8.92 -3.19 -12.00
CA MET A 1 -8.35 -3.90 -10.83
C MET A 1 -7.07 -3.21 -10.36
N MET A 2 -6.59 -3.45 -9.13
CA MET A 2 -5.37 -2.80 -8.60
C MET A 2 -4.15 -2.99 -9.53
N TRP A 3 -3.99 -4.20 -10.09
CA TRP A 3 -2.91 -4.51 -11.03
C TRP A 3 -2.89 -3.60 -12.26
N GLU A 4 -4.01 -3.49 -12.96
CA GLU A 4 -4.13 -2.70 -14.19
C GLU A 4 -3.78 -1.23 -13.97
N LEU A 5 -4.12 -0.71 -12.77
CA LEU A 5 -3.76 0.64 -12.38
C LEU A 5 -2.26 0.77 -12.15
N ALA A 6 -1.66 -0.18 -11.42
CA ALA A 6 -0.24 -0.16 -11.13
C ALA A 6 0.62 -0.34 -12.39
N GLU A 7 0.25 -1.28 -13.26
CA GLU A 7 0.93 -1.53 -14.53
C GLU A 7 0.87 -0.30 -15.45
N ARG A 8 -0.27 0.40 -15.50
CA ARG A 8 -0.44 1.60 -16.32
C ARG A 8 0.48 2.75 -15.89
N TYR A 9 0.65 2.97 -14.60
CA TYR A 9 1.34 4.16 -14.08
C TYR A 9 2.80 3.94 -13.70
N ALA A 10 3.23 2.68 -13.52
CA ALA A 10 4.61 2.35 -13.19
C ALA A 10 5.59 2.92 -14.22
N GLY A 11 6.57 3.70 -13.77
CA GLY A 11 7.58 4.36 -14.62
C GLY A 11 7.08 5.58 -15.41
N HIS A 12 5.81 5.96 -15.27
CA HIS A 12 5.20 7.08 -16.02
C HIS A 12 4.73 8.23 -15.13
N VAL A 13 4.73 8.05 -13.80
CA VAL A 13 4.26 9.05 -12.82
C VAL A 13 5.37 9.31 -11.82
N GLY A 14 5.71 10.59 -11.63
CA GLY A 14 6.73 11.04 -10.69
C GLY A 14 6.27 11.07 -9.23
N TYR A 15 7.21 11.34 -8.32
CA TYR A 15 6.91 11.54 -6.91
C TYR A 15 6.80 13.03 -6.58
N GLN A 16 5.75 13.41 -5.85
CA GLN A 16 5.67 14.72 -5.19
C GLN A 16 4.97 14.58 -3.84
N SER A 17 5.69 14.90 -2.76
CA SER A 17 5.17 14.84 -1.39
C SER A 17 3.91 15.68 -1.21
N GLY A 18 2.88 15.11 -0.59
CA GLY A 18 1.58 15.76 -0.34
C GLY A 18 0.61 15.69 -1.52
N THR A 19 1.04 15.28 -2.70
CA THR A 19 0.18 15.18 -3.88
C THR A 19 -0.62 13.88 -3.88
N LYS A 20 -1.95 13.98 -3.96
CA LYS A 20 -2.87 12.82 -4.01
C LYS A 20 -3.31 12.51 -5.44
N ALA A 21 -4.36 11.71 -5.63
CA ALA A 21 -4.84 11.25 -6.93
C ALA A 21 -5.08 12.35 -7.98
N ALA A 22 -5.43 13.57 -7.56
CA ALA A 22 -5.58 14.71 -8.47
C ALA A 22 -4.27 15.06 -9.22
N GLY A 23 -3.11 14.72 -8.66
CA GLY A 23 -1.80 14.94 -9.30
C GLY A 23 -1.55 14.08 -10.54
N LEU A 24 -2.34 13.02 -10.75
CA LEU A 24 -2.29 12.23 -11.98
C LEU A 24 -2.80 13.01 -13.21
N ASN A 25 -3.48 14.14 -13.00
CA ASN A 25 -3.94 15.02 -14.07
C ASN A 25 -2.94 16.15 -14.41
N LEU A 26 -1.80 16.22 -13.72
CA LEU A 26 -0.75 17.20 -14.00
C LEU A 26 0.13 16.74 -15.16
N ASP A 27 0.90 17.69 -15.72
CA ASP A 27 1.91 17.43 -16.74
C ASP A 27 3.26 18.02 -16.28
N PRO A 28 4.24 17.18 -15.85
CA PRO A 28 4.16 15.72 -15.75
C PRO A 28 3.30 15.24 -14.57
N PRO A 29 2.72 14.03 -14.62
CA PRO A 29 1.88 13.51 -13.55
C PRO A 29 2.72 13.10 -12.34
N VAL A 30 2.23 13.42 -11.13
CA VAL A 30 2.93 13.11 -9.87
C VAL A 30 1.98 12.67 -8.77
N ILE A 31 2.46 11.83 -7.84
CA ILE A 31 1.69 11.38 -6.67
C ILE A 31 2.61 10.95 -5.51
N ASP A 32 2.21 11.18 -4.26
CA ASP A 32 2.92 10.68 -3.08
C ASP A 32 2.56 9.22 -2.73
N CYS A 33 3.33 8.61 -1.83
CA CYS A 33 3.17 7.20 -1.43
C CYS A 33 1.75 6.90 -0.92
N SER A 34 1.25 7.72 0.00
CA SER A 34 -0.07 7.53 0.59
C SER A 34 -1.22 7.79 -0.38
N GLY A 35 -1.11 8.76 -1.28
CA GLY A 35 -2.10 9.02 -2.32
C GLY A 35 -2.18 7.87 -3.31
N TRP A 36 -1.03 7.29 -3.65
CA TRP A 36 -0.95 6.13 -4.53
C TRP A 36 -1.59 4.88 -3.90
N VAL A 37 -1.23 4.56 -2.66
CA VAL A 37 -1.80 3.41 -1.94
C VAL A 37 -3.30 3.60 -1.69
N ALA A 38 -3.75 4.82 -1.33
CA ALA A 38 -5.16 5.11 -1.15
C ALA A 38 -5.95 4.88 -2.45
N LEU A 39 -5.40 5.27 -3.59
CA LEU A 39 -6.01 5.03 -4.90
C LEU A 39 -6.12 3.52 -5.21
N LEU A 40 -5.05 2.76 -4.99
CA LEU A 40 -5.06 1.30 -5.18
C LEU A 40 -6.10 0.62 -4.27
N LEU A 41 -6.11 0.94 -2.98
CA LEU A 41 -7.07 0.38 -2.03
C LEU A 41 -8.51 0.71 -2.40
N THR A 42 -8.82 1.95 -2.82
CA THR A 42 -10.15 2.33 -3.32
C THR A 42 -10.58 1.45 -4.50
N VAL A 43 -9.69 1.25 -5.48
CA VAL A 43 -9.98 0.36 -6.62
C VAL A 43 -10.19 -1.08 -6.16
N GLY A 44 -9.40 -1.57 -5.21
CA GLY A 44 -9.52 -2.91 -4.64
C GLY A 44 -10.83 -3.13 -3.88
N MET A 45 -11.21 -2.19 -3.01
CA MET A 45 -12.46 -2.22 -2.24
C MET A 45 -13.69 -2.21 -3.16
N ASN A 46 -13.69 -1.36 -4.18
CA ASN A 46 -14.77 -1.31 -5.18
C ASN A 46 -14.88 -2.62 -5.97
N ALA A 47 -13.74 -3.17 -6.41
CA ALA A 47 -13.73 -4.46 -7.11
C ALA A 47 -14.23 -5.61 -6.22
N ALA A 48 -13.90 -5.59 -4.92
CA ALA A 48 -14.40 -6.58 -3.97
C ALA A 48 -15.92 -6.48 -3.80
N ASN A 49 -16.47 -5.27 -3.64
CA ASN A 49 -17.92 -5.04 -3.57
C ASN A 49 -18.64 -5.57 -4.82
N GLN A 50 -18.12 -5.23 -6.01
CA GLN A 50 -18.66 -5.69 -7.28
C GLN A 50 -18.65 -7.23 -7.38
N ARG A 51 -17.52 -7.87 -7.06
CA ARG A 51 -17.41 -9.34 -7.08
C ARG A 51 -18.34 -10.03 -6.10
N ALA A 52 -18.57 -9.43 -4.94
CA ALA A 52 -19.46 -9.99 -3.92
C ALA A 52 -20.94 -9.68 -4.15
N ASN A 53 -21.27 -8.84 -5.14
CA ASN A 53 -22.60 -8.32 -5.40
C ASN A 53 -23.29 -7.76 -4.13
N ARG A 54 -22.50 -7.14 -3.24
CA ARG A 54 -22.95 -6.52 -1.98
C ARG A 54 -21.89 -5.57 -1.43
N THR A 55 -22.28 -4.67 -0.53
CA THR A 55 -21.36 -3.78 0.17
C THR A 55 -20.55 -4.54 1.22
N LEU A 56 -19.27 -4.73 0.96
CA LEU A 56 -18.25 -5.21 1.90
C LEU A 56 -17.49 -4.05 2.54
N PHE A 57 -17.23 -3.02 1.73
CA PHE A 57 -16.57 -1.77 2.10
C PHE A 57 -17.51 -0.61 1.76
N ASN A 58 -17.81 0.26 2.72
CA ASN A 58 -18.67 1.41 2.51
C ASN A 58 -17.86 2.68 2.15
N SER A 59 -18.53 3.82 1.98
CA SER A 59 -17.86 5.10 1.70
C SER A 59 -16.95 5.56 2.84
N GLU A 60 -17.30 5.27 4.09
CA GLU A 60 -16.48 5.62 5.27
C GLU A 60 -15.18 4.82 5.30
N ASP A 61 -15.18 3.57 4.84
CA ASP A 61 -13.98 2.76 4.67
C ASP A 61 -13.04 3.37 3.61
N VAL A 62 -13.62 3.83 2.50
CA VAL A 62 -12.87 4.48 1.42
C VAL A 62 -12.35 5.86 1.84
N GLU A 63 -13.12 6.61 2.61
CA GLU A 63 -12.72 7.93 3.12
C GLU A 63 -11.59 7.80 4.16
N ALA A 64 -11.66 6.81 5.05
CA ALA A 64 -10.68 6.63 6.11
C ALA A 64 -9.25 6.36 5.60
N ILE A 65 -9.11 5.77 4.42
CA ILE A 65 -7.80 5.54 3.80
C ILE A 65 -7.26 6.76 3.03
N GLN A 66 -8.06 7.83 2.82
CA GLN A 66 -7.61 9.07 2.17
C GLN A 66 -6.81 9.96 3.14
N THR A 67 -5.70 9.42 3.65
CA THR A 67 -4.91 10.04 4.72
C THR A 67 -3.41 9.85 4.49
N TRP A 68 -2.58 10.22 5.45
CA TRP A 68 -1.13 10.03 5.43
C TRP A 68 -0.74 8.58 5.76
N SER A 69 0.45 8.17 5.34
CA SER A 69 0.97 6.80 5.44
C SER A 69 0.84 6.17 6.84
N ASP A 70 1.12 6.95 7.88
CA ASP A 70 1.01 6.56 9.27
C ASP A 70 -0.44 6.27 9.69
N ARG A 71 -1.31 7.27 9.52
CA ARG A 71 -2.74 7.16 9.86
C ARG A 71 -3.46 6.10 9.03
N MET A 72 -3.01 5.86 7.80
CA MET A 72 -3.56 4.82 6.95
C MET A 72 -3.38 3.43 7.57
N ILE A 73 -2.18 3.12 8.05
CA ILE A 73 -1.92 1.82 8.70
C ILE A 73 -2.71 1.67 9.99
N GLU A 74 -2.85 2.74 10.78
CA GLU A 74 -3.72 2.73 11.97
C GLU A 74 -5.18 2.48 11.63
N GLU A 75 -5.73 3.16 10.61
CA GLU A 75 -7.13 2.97 10.19
C GLU A 75 -7.36 1.57 9.67
N LEU A 76 -6.43 1.03 8.88
CA LEU A 76 -6.50 -0.35 8.41
C LEU A 76 -6.43 -1.33 9.59
N GLU A 77 -5.51 -1.15 10.53
CA GLU A 77 -5.42 -1.99 11.74
C GLU A 77 -6.72 -1.94 12.55
N ARG A 78 -7.24 -0.74 12.81
CA ARG A 78 -8.47 -0.53 13.59
C ARG A 78 -9.68 -1.20 12.95
N ARG A 79 -9.80 -1.15 11.62
CA ARG A 79 -10.95 -1.68 10.87
C ARG A 79 -10.86 -3.19 10.59
N PHE A 80 -9.64 -3.72 10.43
CA PHE A 80 -9.42 -5.10 9.97
C PHE A 80 -8.77 -6.01 11.03
N GLY A 81 -8.28 -5.44 12.13
CA GLY A 81 -7.99 -6.11 13.40
C GLY A 81 -6.71 -6.94 13.47
N LYS A 82 -5.92 -7.03 12.39
CA LYS A 82 -4.66 -7.79 12.38
C LYS A 82 -3.54 -7.01 11.70
N ILE A 83 -2.46 -6.80 12.44
CA ILE A 83 -1.21 -6.22 11.98
C ILE A 83 -0.08 -7.22 12.20
N LEU A 84 0.83 -7.32 11.24
CA LEU A 84 2.10 -8.03 11.40
C LEU A 84 3.18 -7.01 11.72
N GLY A 85 4.02 -7.29 12.72
CA GLY A 85 5.25 -6.53 12.98
C GLY A 85 6.39 -6.98 12.05
N GLY A 86 7.44 -6.17 11.93
CA GLY A 86 8.55 -6.45 11.00
C GLY A 86 9.26 -7.79 11.18
N ASP A 87 9.35 -8.34 12.39
CA ASP A 87 9.83 -9.72 12.65
C ASP A 87 8.95 -10.80 12.03
N GLN A 88 7.67 -10.48 11.81
CA GLN A 88 6.68 -11.40 11.25
C GLN A 88 6.52 -11.21 9.75
N ILE A 89 7.24 -10.27 9.10
CA ILE A 89 7.13 -10.00 7.67
C ILE A 89 8.17 -10.85 6.91
N THR A 90 7.66 -11.84 6.19
CA THR A 90 8.43 -12.76 5.32
C THR A 90 7.67 -12.97 4.02
N LEU A 91 8.30 -13.61 3.02
CA LEU A 91 7.60 -13.94 1.77
C LEU A 91 6.40 -14.86 2.03
N GLU A 92 6.50 -15.74 3.01
CA GLU A 92 5.50 -16.75 3.34
C GLU A 92 4.37 -16.16 4.19
N SER A 93 4.69 -15.28 5.15
CA SER A 93 3.72 -14.72 6.09
C SER A 93 2.95 -13.51 5.56
N LEU A 94 3.47 -12.82 4.53
CA LEU A 94 2.83 -11.63 3.98
C LEU A 94 1.51 -11.96 3.25
N PRO A 95 0.39 -11.35 3.65
CA PRO A 95 -0.88 -11.51 2.95
C PRO A 95 -0.83 -11.05 1.49
N SER A 96 -1.67 -11.64 0.65
CA SER A 96 -1.65 -11.45 -0.81
C SER A 96 -1.92 -10.02 -1.28
N TYR A 97 -2.58 -9.22 -0.45
CA TYR A 97 -2.92 -7.83 -0.71
C TYR A 97 -2.59 -6.94 0.48
N ALA A 98 -1.51 -7.25 1.21
CA ALA A 98 -1.11 -6.45 2.35
C ALA A 98 -0.72 -5.02 1.94
N THR A 99 -1.11 -4.07 2.78
CA THR A 99 -0.57 -2.71 2.81
C THR A 99 0.54 -2.69 3.85
N LEU A 100 1.73 -2.20 3.50
CA LEU A 100 2.86 -2.14 4.42
C LEU A 100 3.23 -0.69 4.70
N GLY A 101 3.33 -0.34 5.98
CA GLY A 101 3.92 0.91 6.44
C GLY A 101 5.37 0.69 6.86
N LEU A 102 6.24 1.58 6.42
CA LEU A 102 7.67 1.55 6.73
C LEU A 102 8.09 2.86 7.38
N ARG A 103 8.93 2.74 8.40
CA ARG A 103 9.77 3.83 8.88
C ARG A 103 11.04 3.87 8.03
N GLN A 104 10.90 4.50 6.87
CA GLN A 104 11.98 4.67 5.90
C GLN A 104 12.41 6.14 5.87
N GLY A 105 13.61 6.41 6.37
CA GLY A 105 14.08 7.78 6.58
C GLY A 105 13.45 8.47 7.79
N GLY A 106 13.44 9.80 7.78
CA GLY A 106 13.06 10.63 8.93
C GLY A 106 14.28 11.26 9.58
N GLY A 107 14.77 12.34 8.99
CA GLY A 107 15.71 13.25 9.64
C GLY A 107 15.06 13.97 10.82
N ASP A 108 15.65 15.09 11.26
CA ASP A 108 15.17 15.83 12.44
C ASP A 108 13.69 16.26 12.36
N TRP A 109 13.13 16.38 11.16
CA TRP A 109 11.71 16.69 10.96
C TRP A 109 10.78 15.66 11.63
N ALA A 110 11.13 14.36 11.62
CA ALA A 110 10.33 13.28 12.20
C ALA A 110 10.37 13.29 13.73
N LYS A 111 11.40 13.89 14.34
CA LYS A 111 11.47 14.14 15.78
C LYS A 111 10.51 15.26 16.22
N ASN A 112 10.27 16.23 15.34
CA ASN A 112 9.43 17.40 15.62
C ASN A 112 7.95 17.21 15.24
N HIS A 113 7.63 16.18 14.46
CA HIS A 113 6.26 15.84 14.05
C HIS A 113 6.02 14.35 14.27
N PRO A 114 5.80 13.92 15.53
CA PRO A 114 5.68 12.51 15.87
C PRO A 114 4.51 11.89 15.10
N ARG A 115 4.83 10.91 14.26
CA ARG A 115 3.87 10.08 13.56
C ARG A 115 3.61 8.81 14.36
N PRO A 116 2.39 8.29 14.38
CA PRO A 116 2.15 6.93 14.81
C PRO A 116 3.17 5.96 14.20
N ARG A 117 3.85 5.22 15.08
CA ARG A 117 4.88 4.23 14.69
C ARG A 117 6.02 4.80 13.83
N GLY A 118 6.15 6.13 13.69
CA GLY A 118 7.17 6.77 12.86
C GLY A 118 7.07 6.45 11.37
N ILE A 119 5.90 6.02 10.88
CA ILE A 119 5.72 5.59 9.48
C ILE A 119 5.85 6.80 8.54
N THR A 120 6.79 6.69 7.60
CA THR A 120 7.10 7.72 6.60
C THR A 120 6.79 7.27 5.17
N HIS A 121 6.74 5.96 4.93
CA HIS A 121 6.45 5.38 3.62
C HIS A 121 5.36 4.31 3.73
N VAL A 122 4.56 4.15 2.68
CA VAL A 122 3.54 3.11 2.59
C VAL A 122 3.51 2.53 1.19
N VAL A 123 3.31 1.22 1.11
CA VAL A 123 3.27 0.46 -0.14
C VAL A 123 2.10 -0.52 -0.14
N GLN A 124 1.74 -1.01 -1.32
CA GLN A 124 0.65 -1.96 -1.50
C GLN A 124 1.12 -3.19 -2.27
N ILE A 125 0.84 -4.39 -1.74
CA ILE A 125 0.99 -5.63 -2.51
C ILE A 125 -0.17 -5.74 -3.52
N VAL A 126 0.18 -5.96 -4.78
CA VAL A 126 -0.74 -6.23 -5.88
C VAL A 126 -0.41 -7.59 -6.52
N ARG A 127 -1.39 -8.19 -7.19
CA ARG A 127 -1.22 -9.49 -7.86
C ARG A 127 -1.45 -9.38 -9.35
N ARG A 128 -0.55 -9.96 -10.12
CA ARG A 128 -0.70 -10.11 -11.56
C ARG A 128 -1.81 -11.11 -11.88
N PRO A 129 -2.83 -10.76 -12.68
CA PRO A 129 -3.97 -11.64 -12.95
C PRO A 129 -3.61 -12.96 -13.63
N GLN A 130 -2.57 -12.97 -14.48
CA GLN A 130 -2.23 -14.09 -15.35
C GLN A 130 -1.69 -15.30 -14.59
N ASP A 131 -0.84 -15.08 -13.59
CA ASP A 131 -0.13 -16.13 -12.84
C ASP A 131 -0.21 -15.95 -11.32
N GLY A 132 -0.89 -14.90 -10.86
CA GLY A 132 -1.03 -14.62 -9.44
C GLY A 132 0.25 -14.13 -8.76
N ALA A 133 1.30 -13.82 -9.52
CA ALA A 133 2.58 -13.35 -8.99
C ALA A 133 2.39 -12.06 -8.17
N ARG A 134 3.11 -11.96 -7.04
CA ARG A 134 3.01 -10.84 -6.09
C ARG A 134 4.04 -9.77 -6.42
N PHE A 135 3.57 -8.54 -6.45
CA PHE A 135 4.39 -7.34 -6.66
C PHE A 135 4.08 -6.33 -5.58
N VAL A 136 5.04 -5.47 -5.27
CA VAL A 136 4.82 -4.26 -4.50
C VAL A 136 4.66 -3.10 -5.46
N SER A 137 3.59 -2.33 -5.28
CA SER A 137 3.43 -1.04 -5.93
C SER A 137 3.54 0.07 -4.90
N GLU A 138 4.33 1.08 -5.24
CA GLU A 138 4.69 2.18 -4.36
C GLU A 138 4.91 3.46 -5.17
N SER A 139 4.90 4.63 -4.52
CA SER A 139 5.42 5.87 -5.09
C SER A 139 6.47 6.44 -4.16
N GLN A 140 7.70 6.67 -4.62
CA GLN A 140 8.79 7.16 -3.78
C GLN A 140 9.77 8.09 -4.50
N GLY A 141 10.34 9.03 -3.74
CA GLY A 141 11.21 10.08 -4.29
C GLY A 141 12.71 9.79 -4.29
N TRP A 142 13.15 8.66 -3.72
CA TRP A 142 14.58 8.34 -3.53
C TRP A 142 15.05 7.10 -4.30
N ALA A 143 14.23 6.57 -5.19
CA ALA A 143 14.59 5.43 -6.03
C ALA A 143 14.33 5.74 -7.50
N GLU A 144 14.97 4.99 -8.39
CA GLU A 144 14.78 5.10 -9.83
C GLU A 144 13.89 3.96 -10.39
N PRO A 145 12.90 4.27 -11.24
CA PRO A 145 12.42 5.61 -11.56
C PRO A 145 11.77 6.29 -10.34
N CYS A 146 11.96 7.61 -10.20
CA CYS A 146 11.31 8.41 -9.18
C CYS A 146 9.79 8.43 -9.39
N GLY A 147 9.01 8.13 -8.34
CA GLY A 147 7.55 8.03 -8.42
C GLY A 147 7.02 6.60 -8.41
N VAL A 148 5.99 6.34 -9.21
CA VAL A 148 5.25 5.07 -9.18
C VAL A 148 6.10 3.94 -9.75
N ARG A 149 6.25 2.89 -8.95
CA ARG A 149 7.01 1.68 -9.28
C ARG A 149 6.14 0.44 -9.07
N LEU A 150 6.52 -0.63 -9.77
CA LEU A 150 5.95 -1.97 -9.63
C LEU A 150 7.10 -2.96 -9.62
N VAL A 151 7.37 -3.55 -8.46
CA VAL A 151 8.57 -4.36 -8.19
C VAL A 151 8.15 -5.76 -7.76
N PRO A 152 8.75 -6.85 -8.28
CA PRO A 152 8.50 -8.20 -7.78
C PRO A 152 8.68 -8.27 -6.25
N LEU A 153 7.78 -8.95 -5.53
CA LEU A 153 7.81 -8.96 -4.06
C LEU A 153 9.15 -9.49 -3.50
N THR A 154 9.74 -10.50 -4.14
CA THR A 154 11.05 -11.06 -3.76
C THR A 154 12.15 -10.01 -3.81
N GLU A 155 12.25 -9.30 -4.94
CA GLU A 155 13.22 -8.22 -5.14
C GLU A 155 12.95 -7.07 -4.16
N TRP A 156 11.68 -6.69 -3.97
CA TRP A 156 11.33 -5.62 -3.04
C TRP A 156 11.73 -5.95 -1.59
N ILE A 157 11.52 -7.18 -1.12
CA ILE A 157 11.95 -7.60 0.22
C ILE A 157 13.48 -7.57 0.35
N GLU A 158 14.21 -7.98 -0.70
CA GLU A 158 15.67 -7.95 -0.69
C GLU A 158 16.20 -6.52 -0.52
N VAL A 159 15.70 -5.57 -1.32
CA VAL A 159 16.17 -4.18 -1.29
C VAL A 159 15.66 -3.39 -0.07
N THR A 160 14.54 -3.77 0.52
CA THR A 160 13.95 -3.06 1.69
C THR A 160 14.22 -3.75 3.03
N ARG A 161 14.98 -4.85 3.03
CA ARG A 161 15.26 -5.68 4.23
C ARG A 161 15.74 -4.88 5.43
N GLU A 162 16.48 -3.81 5.23
CA GLU A 162 16.97 -2.97 6.32
C GLU A 162 15.87 -2.23 7.09
N PHE A 163 14.71 -2.02 6.48
CA PHE A 163 13.51 -1.40 7.06
C PHE A 163 12.48 -2.42 7.54
N ILE A 164 12.57 -3.68 7.10
CA ILE A 164 11.70 -4.78 7.55
C ILE A 164 12.26 -5.37 8.86
N LYS A 165 12.03 -4.67 9.97
CA LYS A 165 12.51 -5.03 11.31
C LYS A 165 11.47 -4.72 12.39
N PRO A 166 11.57 -5.33 13.59
CA PRO A 166 10.75 -4.95 14.74
C PRO A 166 10.78 -3.44 14.99
N GLY A 167 9.61 -2.82 15.09
CA GLY A 167 9.48 -1.39 15.34
C GLY A 167 9.77 -0.48 14.14
N GLU A 168 10.02 -1.04 12.95
CA GLU A 168 10.32 -0.27 11.72
C GLU A 168 9.35 -0.58 10.57
N ALA A 169 8.65 -1.73 10.61
CA ALA A 169 7.69 -2.14 9.60
C ALA A 169 6.42 -2.75 10.18
N TRP A 170 5.31 -2.52 9.47
CA TRP A 170 4.00 -3.07 9.80
C TRP A 170 3.24 -3.46 8.54
N ALA A 171 2.53 -4.59 8.56
CA ALA A 171 1.69 -5.02 7.44
C ALA A 171 0.25 -5.31 7.88
N VAL A 172 -0.73 -4.81 7.13
CA VAL A 172 -2.15 -5.03 7.37
C VAL A 172 -2.82 -5.51 6.09
N ASN A 173 -3.77 -6.45 6.18
CA ASN A 173 -4.56 -6.88 5.03
C ASN A 173 -5.99 -6.37 5.13
N ALA A 174 -6.30 -5.30 4.37
CA ALA A 174 -7.66 -4.76 4.26
C ALA A 174 -8.68 -5.78 3.72
N PHE A 175 -8.20 -6.81 3.02
CA PHE A 175 -9.01 -7.82 2.34
C PHE A 175 -9.06 -9.16 3.08
N ALA A 176 -8.57 -9.25 4.32
CA ALA A 176 -8.48 -10.52 5.07
C ALA A 176 -9.81 -11.26 5.18
N LYS A 177 -10.94 -10.54 5.32
CA LYS A 177 -12.29 -11.13 5.37
C LYS A 177 -12.73 -11.80 4.07
N LEU A 178 -12.02 -11.56 2.96
CA LEU A 178 -12.27 -12.16 1.65
C LEU A 178 -11.46 -13.44 1.42
N GLU A 179 -10.29 -13.55 2.07
CA GLU A 179 -9.39 -14.71 1.93
C GLU A 179 -9.90 -15.95 2.67
N GLY A 180 -10.87 -15.80 3.58
CA GLY A 180 -11.49 -16.88 4.36
C GLY A 180 -12.75 -17.50 3.76
N ARG A 181 -13.15 -17.15 2.53
CA ARG A 181 -14.30 -17.78 1.87
C ARG A 181 -13.79 -18.83 0.87
N PRO A 182 -14.12 -20.13 1.05
CA PRO A 182 -13.95 -21.08 -0.03
C PRO A 182 -14.72 -20.57 -1.23
N THR A 183 -14.09 -20.54 -2.40
CA THR A 183 -14.82 -20.45 -3.66
C THR A 183 -15.67 -21.71 -3.73
N SER A 184 -16.95 -21.59 -3.42
CA SER A 184 -17.93 -22.61 -3.80
C SER A 184 -17.95 -22.65 -5.32
N ASN A 185 -17.37 -23.71 -5.88
CA ASN A 185 -17.67 -24.20 -7.22
C ASN A 185 -19.14 -24.63 -7.29
#